data_AF-A0A929XJT2-F1
#
_entry.id   AF-A0A929XJT2-F1
#
_cell.length_a   1.000
_cell.length_b   1.000
_cell.length_c   1.000
_cell.angle_alpha   90.00
_cell.angle_beta   90.00
_cell.angle_gamma   90.00
#
_symmetry.space_group_name_H-M   'P 1'
#
loop_
_entity.id
_entity.type
_entity.pdbx_description
1 polymer ?
#
loop_
_entity_poly.entity_id
_entity_poly.type
_entity_poly.pdbx_seq_one_letter_code
_entity_poly.pdbx_strand_id
1 'polypeptide(L)'
;MKEKRPDFKDIHSFEEFNLYYWYREELSQICKSLGLEYRGTKQELNDIIHQYFLGNKVEKSVNKRNTKQVEDITLNTPLLFCGFSFNQKFRDYFSAVTGISPFKFSANMATAWRKVKRDKDITFTIQDMIKIYYGESDYAKYDSSVCQWNQFLKDFCSDECSKFYSNKLKVASILWKEVRNSTNEKIYSRELLNEYEYKVIEYRKETDSS
;
A
#
# COMPACT_ATOMS: atom_id res chain seq x y z
N MET A 1 -3.73 -11.83 27.30
CA MET A 1 -3.96 -10.41 27.63
C MET A 1 -3.91 -9.62 26.33
N LYS A 2 -4.84 -8.70 26.07
CA LYS A 2 -4.69 -7.77 24.93
C LYS A 2 -3.59 -6.78 25.32
N GLU A 3 -2.36 -7.01 24.87
CA GLU A 3 -1.28 -6.04 25.03
C GLU A 3 -1.72 -4.75 24.35
N LYS A 4 -1.96 -3.71 25.16
CA LYS A 4 -2.34 -2.41 24.65
C LYS A 4 -1.07 -1.83 24.04
N ARG A 5 -1.07 -1.64 22.71
CA ARG A 5 0.04 -1.00 21.99
C ARG A 5 0.47 0.29 22.72
N PRO A 6 1.77 0.48 23.02
CA PRO A 6 2.27 1.67 23.68
C PRO A 6 2.10 2.92 22.83
N ASP A 7 2.18 4.10 23.45
CA ASP A 7 2.31 5.35 22.71
C ASP A 7 3.66 5.35 21.98
N PHE A 8 3.73 6.00 20.82
CA PHE A 8 4.99 6.14 20.09
C PHE A 8 6.10 6.78 20.94
N LYS A 9 5.74 7.69 21.85
CA LYS A 9 6.70 8.36 22.76
C LYS A 9 7.42 7.40 23.69
N ASP A 10 6.80 6.27 23.98
CA ASP A 10 7.33 5.25 24.89
C ASP A 10 8.16 4.19 24.14
N ILE A 11 8.28 4.31 22.80
CA ILE A 11 9.04 3.39 21.95
C ILE A 11 10.43 3.98 21.71
N HIS A 12 11.47 3.18 21.96
CA HIS A 12 12.86 3.65 21.93
C HIS A 12 13.72 3.03 20.84
N SER A 13 13.22 2.02 20.12
CA SER A 13 13.91 1.44 18.97
C SER A 13 12.96 1.12 17.82
N PHE A 14 13.51 0.96 16.61
CA PHE A 14 12.72 0.58 15.45
C PHE A 14 12.27 -0.88 15.51
N GLU A 15 13.03 -1.75 16.16
CA GLU A 15 12.66 -3.15 16.41
C GLU A 15 11.40 -3.22 17.27
N GLU A 16 11.36 -2.47 18.37
CA GLU A 16 10.17 -2.36 19.23
C GLU A 16 8.99 -1.74 18.46
N PHE A 17 9.24 -0.69 17.67
CA PHE A 17 8.24 -0.07 16.83
C PHE A 17 7.58 -1.07 15.86
N ASN A 18 8.38 -1.94 15.23
CA ASN A 18 7.94 -2.94 14.26
C ASN A 18 7.15 -4.10 14.88
N LEU A 19 7.21 -4.30 16.19
CA LEU A 19 6.35 -5.26 16.87
C LEU A 19 4.88 -4.90 16.75
N TYR A 20 4.55 -3.65 16.47
CA TYR A 20 3.18 -3.18 16.43
C TYR A 20 2.72 -2.84 15.02
N TYR A 21 1.47 -3.14 14.72
CA TYR A 21 0.87 -2.70 13.46
C TYR A 21 0.47 -1.22 13.55
N TRP A 22 0.89 -0.44 12.56
CA TRP A 22 0.53 0.97 12.42
C TRP A 22 -0.27 1.21 11.15
N TYR A 23 -1.36 1.97 11.26
CA TYR A 23 -2.08 2.50 10.10
C TYR A 23 -1.33 3.68 9.49
N ARG A 24 -1.54 3.92 8.20
CA ARG A 24 -0.90 5.01 7.47
C ARG A 24 -1.12 6.37 8.16
N GLU A 25 -2.33 6.63 8.62
CA GLU A 25 -2.71 7.88 9.28
C GLU A 25 -1.95 8.05 10.59
N GLU A 26 -1.72 6.96 11.33
CA GLU A 26 -0.93 6.98 12.57
C GLU A 26 0.54 7.28 12.28
N LEU A 27 1.12 6.61 11.28
CA LEU A 27 2.48 6.91 10.82
C LEU A 27 2.61 8.37 10.39
N SER A 28 1.61 8.90 9.69
CA SER A 28 1.59 10.30 9.26
C SER A 28 1.56 11.25 10.45
N GLN A 29 0.77 10.96 11.50
CA GLN A 29 0.76 11.78 12.72
C GLN A 29 2.09 11.70 13.48
N ILE A 30 2.72 10.53 13.54
CA ILE A 30 4.05 10.36 14.13
C ILE A 30 5.08 11.19 13.37
N CYS A 31 5.17 11.05 12.05
CA CYS A 31 6.09 11.88 11.25
C CYS A 31 5.82 13.38 11.45
N LYS A 32 4.54 13.77 11.53
CA LYS A 32 4.16 15.17 11.74
C LYS A 32 4.60 15.70 13.10
N SER A 33 4.45 14.93 14.19
CA SER A 33 4.90 15.33 15.53
C SER A 33 6.42 15.41 15.64
N LEU A 34 7.14 14.59 14.86
CA LEU A 34 8.59 14.63 14.73
C LEU A 34 9.11 15.74 13.79
N GLY A 35 8.22 16.48 13.13
CA GLY A 35 8.60 17.52 12.17
C GLY A 35 9.09 17.01 10.81
N LEU A 36 8.97 15.71 10.53
CA LEU A 36 9.43 15.03 9.31
C LEU A 36 8.42 15.16 8.16
N GLU A 37 8.79 14.68 6.98
CA GLU A 37 7.83 14.44 5.88
C GLU A 37 6.74 13.46 6.35
N TYR A 38 5.49 13.90 6.24
CA TYR A 38 4.32 13.17 6.74
C TYR A 38 3.33 12.85 5.62
N ARG A 39 3.65 13.26 4.38
CA ARG A 39 2.87 12.96 3.18
C ARG A 39 3.53 11.81 2.46
N GLY A 40 2.82 10.70 2.38
CA GLY A 40 3.31 9.53 1.68
C GLY A 40 2.35 8.36 1.77
N THR A 41 2.80 7.27 1.16
CA THR A 41 2.28 5.92 1.37
C THR A 41 2.67 5.40 2.75
N LYS A 42 2.02 4.32 3.19
CA LYS A 42 2.36 3.67 4.47
C LYS A 42 3.85 3.26 4.50
N GLN A 43 4.36 2.72 3.39
CA GLN A 43 5.75 2.30 3.26
C GLN A 43 6.72 3.48 3.39
N GLU A 44 6.51 4.55 2.62
CA GLU A 44 7.38 5.75 2.69
C GLU A 44 7.42 6.34 4.10
N LEU A 45 6.27 6.40 4.79
CA LEU A 45 6.21 6.90 6.17
C LEU A 45 6.93 5.97 7.15
N ASN A 46 6.82 4.65 6.96
CA ASN A 46 7.53 3.67 7.77
C ASN A 46 9.05 3.77 7.58
N ASP A 47 9.50 3.95 6.33
CA ASP A 47 10.90 4.14 6.00
C ASP A 47 11.44 5.45 6.61
N ILE A 48 10.65 6.53 6.61
CA ILE A 48 11.00 7.80 7.28
C ILE A 48 11.18 7.59 8.79
N ILE A 49 10.29 6.83 9.43
CA ILE A 49 10.40 6.51 10.87
C ILE A 49 11.62 5.62 11.14
N HIS A 50 11.91 4.64 10.27
CA HIS A 50 13.13 3.85 10.35
C HIS A 50 14.38 4.75 10.29
N GLN A 51 14.44 5.66 9.31
CA GLN A 51 15.53 6.62 9.17
C GLN A 51 15.65 7.52 10.41
N TYR A 52 14.54 7.92 11.02
CA TYR A 52 14.54 8.68 12.26
C TYR A 52 15.21 7.92 13.41
N PHE A 53 14.90 6.63 13.61
CA PHE A 53 15.59 5.80 14.61
C PHE A 53 17.08 5.60 14.33
N LEU A 54 17.50 5.67 13.06
CA LEU A 54 18.91 5.66 12.66
C LEU A 54 19.60 7.04 12.83
N GLY A 55 18.88 8.07 13.28
CA GLY A 55 19.40 9.43 13.47
C GLY A 55 19.37 10.32 12.21
N ASN A 56 18.81 9.82 11.10
CA ASN A 56 18.67 10.58 9.86
C ASN A 56 17.40 11.44 9.85
N LYS A 57 17.43 12.60 9.19
CA LYS A 57 16.27 13.50 9.05
C LYS A 57 15.80 13.55 7.60
N VAL A 58 14.59 13.05 7.34
CA VAL A 58 13.91 13.23 6.05
C VAL A 58 13.05 14.48 6.13
N GLU A 59 13.58 15.58 5.61
CA GLU A 59 12.92 16.88 5.62
C GLU A 59 11.66 16.89 4.76
N LYS A 60 10.73 17.81 5.11
CA LYS A 60 9.50 18.04 4.36
C LYS A 60 9.82 18.56 2.96
N SER A 61 9.21 17.95 1.96
CA SER A 61 9.27 18.45 0.59
C SER A 61 8.52 19.78 0.46
N VAL A 62 9.24 20.84 0.07
CA VAL A 62 8.63 22.12 -0.31
C VAL A 62 8.08 21.97 -1.73
N ASN A 63 6.77 21.73 -1.85
CA ASN A 63 6.11 21.64 -3.16
C ASN A 63 6.12 23.02 -3.86
N LYS A 64 7.11 23.27 -4.71
CA LYS A 64 7.01 24.33 -5.73
C LYS A 64 6.07 23.83 -6.82
N ARG A 65 4.84 24.37 -6.88
CA ARG A 65 3.95 24.16 -8.03
C ARG A 65 4.59 24.87 -9.23
N ASN A 66 5.10 24.11 -10.20
CA ASN A 66 5.47 24.67 -11.49
C ASN A 66 4.20 25.15 -12.21
N THR A 67 4.19 26.42 -12.60
CA THR A 67 3.01 27.17 -13.05
C THR A 67 2.76 27.11 -14.55
N LYS A 68 3.66 26.54 -15.36
CA LYS A 68 3.45 26.37 -16.81
C LYS A 68 2.88 24.98 -17.09
N GLN A 69 1.56 24.91 -17.25
CA GLN A 69 0.87 23.71 -17.71
C GLN A 69 0.66 23.81 -19.22
N VAL A 70 0.99 22.73 -19.95
CA VAL A 70 0.63 22.62 -21.37
C VAL A 70 -0.87 22.34 -21.48
N GLU A 71 -1.59 23.10 -22.31
CA GLU A 71 -3.05 22.96 -22.49
C GLU A 71 -3.39 21.72 -23.34
N ASP A 72 -2.60 21.45 -24.39
CA ASP A 72 -2.77 20.29 -25.27
C ASP A 72 -1.97 19.07 -24.80
N ILE A 73 -2.69 18.03 -24.36
CA ILE A 73 -2.11 16.78 -23.87
C ILE A 73 -1.97 15.80 -25.03
N THR A 74 -0.73 15.44 -25.36
CA THR A 74 -0.39 14.40 -26.34
C THR A 74 0.33 13.24 -25.65
N LEU A 75 0.50 12.13 -26.36
CA LEU A 75 1.24 10.97 -25.87
C LEU A 75 2.70 11.31 -25.47
N ASN A 76 3.32 12.27 -26.16
CA ASN A 76 4.70 12.68 -25.90
C ASN A 76 4.81 13.75 -24.81
N THR A 77 3.69 14.23 -24.26
CA THR A 77 3.74 15.30 -23.26
C THR A 77 4.33 14.77 -21.94
N PRO A 78 5.37 15.40 -21.38
CA PRO A 78 5.94 14.98 -20.09
C PRO A 78 4.95 15.14 -18.93
N LEU A 79 4.87 14.13 -18.05
CA LEU A 79 3.89 14.12 -16.96
C LEU A 79 4.05 15.30 -15.98
N LEU A 80 5.29 15.71 -15.72
CA LEU A 80 5.58 16.83 -14.82
C LEU A 80 5.07 18.18 -15.33
N PHE A 81 4.77 18.30 -16.64
CA PHE A 81 4.41 19.58 -17.29
C PHE A 81 2.97 19.65 -17.80
N CYS A 82 2.19 18.56 -17.71
CA CYS A 82 0.79 18.53 -18.15
C CYS A 82 -0.23 18.55 -17.00
N GLY A 83 0.22 18.76 -15.76
CA GLY A 83 -0.66 18.73 -14.59
C GLY A 83 -1.23 17.34 -14.30
N PHE A 84 -0.49 16.27 -14.64
CA PHE A 84 -0.94 14.90 -14.47
C PHE A 84 -1.39 14.59 -13.03
N SER A 85 -2.58 14.02 -12.91
CA SER A 85 -3.07 13.43 -11.67
C SER A 85 -4.06 12.30 -11.97
N PHE A 86 -4.22 11.39 -11.01
CA PHE A 86 -5.15 10.26 -11.12
C PHE A 86 -6.61 10.73 -10.90
N ASN A 87 -7.10 11.57 -11.80
CA ASN A 87 -8.42 12.17 -11.75
C ASN A 87 -9.29 11.72 -12.95
N GLN A 88 -10.53 12.20 -13.02
CA GLN A 88 -11.44 11.84 -14.11
C GLN A 88 -10.96 12.35 -15.48
N LYS A 89 -10.44 13.59 -15.56
CA LYS A 89 -9.88 14.16 -16.81
C LYS A 89 -8.86 13.24 -17.47
N PHE A 90 -7.88 12.75 -16.72
CA PHE A 90 -6.88 11.82 -17.25
C PHE A 90 -7.46 10.41 -17.45
N ARG A 91 -8.45 9.99 -16.66
CA ARG A 91 -9.13 8.71 -16.92
C ARG A 91 -9.83 8.72 -18.27
N ASP A 92 -10.53 9.80 -18.62
CA ASP A 92 -11.22 9.96 -19.90
C ASP A 92 -10.22 9.97 -21.06
N TYR A 93 -9.13 10.73 -20.91
CA TYR A 93 -8.04 10.76 -21.90
C TYR A 93 -7.44 9.37 -22.14
N PHE A 94 -7.05 8.67 -21.08
CA PHE A 94 -6.49 7.32 -21.19
C PHE A 94 -7.51 6.34 -21.76
N SER A 95 -8.81 6.49 -21.43
CA SER A 95 -9.87 5.66 -22.03
C SER A 95 -9.97 5.87 -23.54
N ALA A 96 -9.91 7.12 -24.01
CA ALA A 96 -9.98 7.45 -25.43
C ALA A 96 -8.75 6.92 -26.20
N VAL A 97 -7.55 7.03 -25.62
CA VAL A 97 -6.30 6.58 -26.25
C VAL A 97 -6.17 5.05 -26.26
N THR A 98 -6.59 4.37 -25.19
CA THR A 98 -6.45 2.92 -25.06
C THR A 98 -7.65 2.13 -25.59
N GLY A 99 -8.78 2.80 -25.83
CA GLY A 99 -10.06 2.16 -26.16
C GLY A 99 -10.73 1.44 -24.98
N ILE A 100 -10.22 1.57 -23.75
CA ILE A 100 -10.71 0.86 -22.57
C ILE A 100 -11.58 1.78 -21.72
N SER A 101 -12.85 1.42 -21.53
CA SER A 101 -13.78 2.15 -20.67
C SER A 101 -14.58 1.20 -19.75
N PRO A 102 -14.58 1.42 -18.42
CA PRO A 102 -13.87 2.47 -17.70
C PRO A 102 -12.37 2.16 -17.53
N PHE A 103 -11.49 3.10 -17.89
CA PHE A 103 -10.06 2.96 -17.63
C PHE A 103 -9.76 2.94 -16.12
N LYS A 104 -8.88 2.02 -15.68
CA LYS A 104 -8.45 1.92 -14.28
C LYS A 104 -6.93 2.04 -14.19
N PHE A 105 -6.45 3.05 -13.47
CA PHE A 105 -5.02 3.19 -13.18
C PHE A 105 -4.51 2.01 -12.35
N SER A 106 -3.35 1.47 -12.72
CA SER A 106 -2.73 0.35 -12.00
C SER A 106 -1.85 0.83 -10.84
N ALA A 107 -1.54 -0.08 -9.92
CA ALA A 107 -0.59 0.20 -8.84
C ALA A 107 0.83 0.51 -9.37
N ASN A 108 1.23 -0.10 -10.49
CA ASN A 108 2.49 0.21 -11.16
C ASN A 108 2.50 1.64 -11.69
N MET A 109 1.41 2.11 -12.32
CA MET A 109 1.29 3.51 -12.75
C MET A 109 1.39 4.49 -11.57
N ALA A 110 0.76 4.18 -10.45
CA ALA A 110 0.88 4.98 -9.23
C ALA A 110 2.32 5.03 -8.71
N THR A 111 3.03 3.89 -8.75
CA THR A 111 4.43 3.78 -8.33
C THR A 111 5.35 4.56 -9.28
N ALA A 112 5.12 4.47 -10.59
CA ALA A 112 5.81 5.22 -11.61
C ALA A 112 5.65 6.72 -11.40
N TRP A 113 4.42 7.20 -11.19
CA TRP A 113 4.20 8.64 -10.98
C TRP A 113 4.91 9.18 -9.74
N ARG A 114 4.99 8.38 -8.65
CA ARG A 114 5.79 8.76 -7.48
C ARG A 114 7.28 8.84 -7.80
N LYS A 115 7.81 7.85 -8.53
CA LYS A 115 9.21 7.82 -8.99
C LYS A 115 9.54 9.05 -9.84
N VAL A 116 8.70 9.37 -10.82
CA VAL A 116 8.86 10.55 -11.69
C VAL A 116 8.97 11.85 -10.87
N LYS A 117 8.11 12.03 -9.86
CA LYS A 117 8.17 13.22 -8.99
C LYS A 117 9.43 13.28 -8.14
N ARG A 118 9.78 12.15 -7.51
CA ARG A 118 10.94 12.04 -6.62
C ARG A 118 12.23 12.29 -7.38
N ASP A 119 12.37 11.66 -8.54
CA ASP A 119 13.57 11.70 -9.36
C ASP A 119 13.59 12.95 -10.27
N LYS A 120 12.50 13.74 -10.27
CA LYS A 120 12.26 14.90 -11.17
C LYS A 120 12.49 14.54 -12.64
N ASP A 121 12.00 13.38 -13.04
CA ASP A 121 12.16 12.86 -14.39
C ASP A 121 11.31 13.66 -15.39
N ILE A 122 11.95 14.63 -16.03
CA ILE A 122 11.34 15.50 -17.05
C ILE A 122 11.11 14.79 -18.39
N THR A 123 11.66 13.58 -18.56
CA THR A 123 11.58 12.83 -19.81
C THR A 123 10.41 11.86 -19.84
N PHE A 124 9.87 11.49 -18.68
CA PHE A 124 8.78 10.53 -18.58
C PHE A 124 7.45 11.08 -19.13
N THR A 125 6.90 10.41 -20.14
CA THR A 125 5.74 10.86 -20.92
C THR A 125 4.45 10.08 -20.65
N ILE A 126 3.33 10.57 -21.19
CA ILE A 126 2.04 9.86 -21.16
C ILE A 126 2.15 8.49 -21.84
N GLN A 127 2.90 8.40 -22.94
CA GLN A 127 3.16 7.13 -23.63
C GLN A 127 3.87 6.13 -22.71
N ASP A 128 4.86 6.55 -21.93
CA ASP A 128 5.57 5.66 -21.01
C ASP A 128 4.66 5.18 -19.88
N MET A 129 3.77 6.05 -19.41
CA MET A 129 2.74 5.67 -18.44
C MET A 129 1.79 4.59 -19.01
N ILE A 130 1.47 4.64 -20.31
CA ILE A 130 0.66 3.63 -21.01
C ILE A 130 1.44 2.33 -21.22
N LYS A 131 2.73 2.37 -21.57
CA LYS A 131 3.58 1.18 -21.65
C LYS A 131 3.59 0.41 -20.32
N ILE A 132 3.67 1.13 -19.18
CA ILE A 132 3.56 0.51 -17.85
C ILE A 132 2.19 -0.15 -17.64
N TYR A 133 1.11 0.44 -18.14
CA TYR A 133 -0.22 -0.14 -18.05
C TYR A 133 -0.31 -1.50 -18.77
N TYR A 134 0.28 -1.61 -19.97
CA TYR A 134 0.33 -2.86 -20.74
C TYR A 134 1.42 -3.84 -20.28
N GLY A 135 2.25 -3.45 -19.29
CA GLY A 135 3.35 -4.30 -18.82
C GLY A 135 4.57 -4.32 -19.74
N GLU A 136 4.67 -3.37 -20.65
CA GLU A 136 5.77 -3.23 -21.63
C GLU A 136 6.97 -2.44 -21.08
N SER A 137 6.87 -1.92 -19.86
CA SER A 137 7.94 -1.18 -19.19
C SER A 137 8.06 -1.61 -17.72
N ASP A 138 9.31 -1.78 -17.29
CA ASP A 138 9.71 -2.11 -15.92
C ASP A 138 10.15 -0.88 -15.10
N TYR A 139 9.94 0.34 -15.63
CA TYR A 139 10.35 1.61 -15.01
C TYR A 139 9.99 1.72 -13.52
N ALA A 140 8.82 1.21 -13.15
CA ALA A 140 8.43 1.05 -11.77
C ALA A 140 7.47 -0.12 -11.59
N LYS A 141 7.75 -0.96 -10.59
CA LYS A 141 6.90 -2.07 -10.20
C LYS A 141 6.39 -1.86 -8.79
N TYR A 142 5.09 -2.02 -8.60
CA TYR A 142 4.51 -2.03 -7.27
C TYR A 142 4.90 -3.32 -6.56
N ASP A 143 5.56 -3.18 -5.42
CA ASP A 143 5.84 -4.31 -4.54
C ASP A 143 4.61 -4.58 -3.66
N SER A 144 3.83 -5.59 -4.05
CA SER A 144 2.63 -6.00 -3.31
C SER A 144 2.94 -6.74 -2.02
N SER A 145 4.17 -7.24 -1.84
CA SER A 145 4.59 -7.99 -0.65
C SER A 145 4.69 -7.11 0.60
N VAL A 146 4.87 -5.80 0.41
CA VAL A 146 4.98 -4.82 1.51
C VAL A 146 3.66 -4.67 2.29
N CYS A 147 2.53 -5.04 1.70
CA CYS A 147 1.25 -4.98 2.39
C CYS A 147 1.03 -6.27 3.20
N GLN A 148 1.37 -6.22 4.50
CA GLN A 148 1.22 -7.35 5.43
C GLN A 148 -0.17 -8.02 5.37
N TRP A 149 -1.25 -7.23 5.26
CA TRP A 149 -2.60 -7.78 5.10
C TRP A 149 -2.77 -8.55 3.78
N ASN A 150 -2.25 -8.03 2.67
CA ASN A 150 -2.35 -8.72 1.39
C ASN A 150 -1.56 -10.03 1.40
N GLN A 151 -0.38 -10.02 2.03
CA GLN A 151 0.43 -11.22 2.21
C GLN A 151 -0.30 -12.23 3.09
N PHE A 152 -0.79 -11.81 4.26
CA PHE A 152 -1.60 -12.63 5.16
C PHE A 152 -2.82 -13.26 4.47
N LEU A 153 -3.57 -12.47 3.71
CA LEU A 153 -4.75 -12.95 2.98
C LEU A 153 -4.37 -13.95 1.89
N LYS A 154 -3.26 -13.68 1.17
CA LYS A 154 -2.74 -14.58 0.14
C LYS A 154 -2.33 -15.91 0.75
N ASP A 155 -1.57 -15.89 1.84
CA ASP A 155 -1.10 -17.08 2.54
C ASP A 155 -2.26 -17.91 3.09
N PHE A 156 -3.24 -17.25 3.73
CA PHE A 156 -4.48 -17.92 4.14
C PHE A 156 -5.22 -18.53 2.94
N CYS A 157 -5.34 -17.83 1.81
CA CYS A 157 -6.06 -18.37 0.65
C CYS A 157 -5.33 -19.52 -0.05
N SER A 158 -4.00 -19.55 0.02
CA SER A 158 -3.16 -20.65 -0.48
C SER A 158 -3.24 -21.91 0.39
N ASP A 159 -3.67 -21.78 1.64
CA ASP A 159 -3.85 -22.88 2.55
C ASP A 159 -5.08 -23.75 2.18
N GLU A 160 -4.92 -25.07 2.22
CA GLU A 160 -6.00 -26.02 1.91
C GLU A 160 -7.22 -25.91 2.82
N CYS A 161 -7.06 -25.69 4.13
CA CYS A 161 -8.21 -25.56 5.04
C CYS A 161 -9.01 -24.29 4.79
N SER A 162 -8.44 -23.30 4.08
CA SER A 162 -9.23 -22.14 3.65
C SER A 162 -10.42 -22.55 2.77
N LYS A 163 -10.33 -23.71 2.10
CA LYS A 163 -11.41 -24.27 1.27
C LYS A 163 -12.63 -24.69 2.09
N PHE A 164 -12.47 -24.97 3.39
CA PHE A 164 -13.56 -25.33 4.30
C PHE A 164 -14.41 -24.14 4.73
N TYR A 165 -14.02 -22.92 4.40
CA TYR A 165 -14.75 -21.71 4.77
C TYR A 165 -15.48 -21.11 3.57
N SER A 166 -16.73 -20.69 3.77
CA SER A 166 -17.55 -20.03 2.74
C SER A 166 -17.09 -18.59 2.53
N ASN A 167 -16.91 -17.83 3.62
CA ASN A 167 -16.48 -16.43 3.59
C ASN A 167 -15.00 -16.28 3.98
N LYS A 168 -14.11 -16.63 3.05
CA LYS A 168 -12.66 -16.57 3.25
C LYS A 168 -12.16 -15.20 3.72
N LEU A 169 -12.68 -14.13 3.14
CA LEU A 169 -12.25 -12.76 3.48
C LEU A 169 -12.60 -12.42 4.93
N LYS A 170 -13.79 -12.82 5.39
CA LYS A 170 -14.22 -12.60 6.77
C LYS A 170 -13.37 -13.40 7.76
N VAL A 171 -13.12 -14.67 7.47
CA VAL A 171 -12.24 -15.53 8.28
C VAL A 171 -10.84 -14.94 8.38
N ALA A 172 -10.23 -14.59 7.24
CA ALA A 172 -8.92 -13.94 7.21
C ALA A 172 -8.91 -12.64 8.03
N SER A 173 -9.97 -11.81 7.95
CA SER A 173 -10.05 -10.56 8.72
C SER A 173 -10.14 -10.77 10.23
N ILE A 174 -10.79 -11.85 10.67
CA ILE A 174 -10.91 -12.23 12.08
C ILE A 174 -9.54 -12.69 12.60
N LEU A 175 -8.88 -13.60 11.89
CA LEU A 175 -7.54 -14.09 12.27
C LEU A 175 -6.49 -12.97 12.25
N TRP A 176 -6.53 -12.13 11.21
CA TRP A 176 -5.66 -10.96 11.10
C TRP A 176 -5.80 -10.02 12.28
N LYS A 177 -7.02 -9.83 12.79
CA LYS A 177 -7.27 -8.96 13.96
C LYS A 177 -6.53 -9.47 15.20
N GLU A 178 -6.35 -10.78 15.35
CA GLU A 178 -5.66 -11.37 16.51
C GLU A 178 -4.15 -11.10 16.45
N VAL A 179 -3.50 -11.37 15.32
CA VAL A 179 -2.06 -11.09 15.15
C VAL A 179 -1.76 -9.58 15.07
N ARG A 180 -2.65 -8.79 14.47
CA ARG A 180 -2.47 -7.34 14.34
C ARG A 180 -2.48 -6.63 15.69
N ASN A 181 -3.30 -7.11 16.62
CA ASN A 181 -3.48 -6.52 17.93
C ASN A 181 -2.55 -7.13 19.01
N SER A 182 -1.60 -7.97 18.61
CA SER A 182 -0.60 -8.55 19.48
C SER A 182 0.81 -8.23 18.98
N THR A 183 1.81 -8.66 19.74
CA THR A 183 3.23 -8.61 19.37
C THR A 183 3.66 -9.77 18.47
N ASN A 184 2.79 -10.77 18.23
CA ASN A 184 3.06 -11.91 17.35
C ASN A 184 3.36 -11.48 15.91
N GLU A 185 4.02 -12.34 15.14
CA GLU A 185 4.29 -12.07 13.73
C GLU A 185 3.00 -11.85 12.94
N LYS A 186 3.01 -10.86 12.03
CA LYS A 186 1.84 -10.45 11.24
C LYS A 186 1.71 -11.30 9.98
N ILE A 187 1.84 -12.61 10.16
CA ILE A 187 1.79 -13.63 9.12
C ILE A 187 0.66 -14.62 9.43
N TYR A 188 0.16 -15.26 8.39
CA TYR A 188 -0.78 -16.36 8.57
C TYR A 188 -0.01 -17.65 8.87
N SER A 189 -0.54 -18.47 9.77
CA SER A 189 -0.07 -19.84 9.98
C SER A 189 -1.25 -20.79 10.23
N ARG A 190 -1.02 -22.09 10.02
CA ARG A 190 -2.01 -23.13 10.33
C ARG A 190 -2.33 -23.14 11.82
N GLU A 191 -1.31 -22.93 12.65
CA GLU A 191 -1.43 -22.91 14.11
C GLU A 191 -2.34 -21.76 14.54
N LEU A 192 -2.22 -20.58 13.92
CA LEU A 192 -3.12 -19.46 14.15
C LEU A 192 -4.58 -19.81 13.83
N LEU A 193 -4.82 -20.48 12.71
CA LEU A 193 -6.17 -20.94 12.36
C LEU A 193 -6.72 -21.90 13.40
N ASN A 194 -5.92 -22.87 13.84
CA ASN A 194 -6.33 -23.87 14.82
C ASN A 194 -6.61 -23.23 16.19
N GLU A 195 -5.76 -22.32 16.65
CA GLU A 195 -5.92 -21.60 17.92
C GLU A 195 -7.21 -20.78 17.95
N TYR A 196 -7.57 -20.14 16.83
CA TYR A 196 -8.73 -19.26 16.72
C TYR A 196 -9.91 -19.87 15.94
N GLU A 197 -9.94 -21.20 15.74
CA GLU A 197 -11.00 -21.88 14.97
C GLU A 197 -12.39 -21.57 15.54
N TYR A 198 -12.51 -21.53 16.86
CA TYR A 198 -13.75 -21.20 17.57
C TYR A 198 -14.33 -19.82 17.21
N LYS A 199 -13.51 -18.86 16.75
CA LYS A 199 -13.97 -17.53 16.31
C LYS A 199 -14.46 -17.50 14.86
N VAL A 200 -14.17 -18.54 14.09
CA VAL A 200 -14.44 -18.59 12.65
C VAL A 200 -15.33 -19.77 12.25
N ILE A 201 -15.74 -20.59 13.22
CA ILE A 201 -16.54 -21.80 13.02
C ILE A 201 -17.88 -21.53 12.31
N GLU A 202 -18.51 -20.38 12.56
CA GLU A 202 -19.77 -19.97 11.89
C GLU A 202 -19.63 -19.80 10.37
N TYR A 203 -18.40 -19.66 9.86
CA TYR A 203 -18.12 -19.54 8.43
C TYR A 203 -17.69 -20.87 7.80
N ARG A 204 -17.63 -21.97 8.57
CA ARG A 204 -17.34 -23.29 8.02
C ARG A 204 -18.48 -23.70 7.11
N LYS A 205 -18.16 -24.25 5.94
CA LYS A 205 -19.16 -24.86 5.06
C LYS A 205 -19.77 -26.03 5.80
N GLU A 206 -21.09 -26.15 5.72
CA GLU A 206 -21.78 -27.36 6.12
C GLU A 206 -21.20 -28.51 5.27
N THR A 207 -20.61 -29.50 5.93
CA THR A 207 -20.28 -30.75 5.26
C THR A 207 -21.60 -31.46 5.04
N ASP A 208 -22.09 -31.45 3.81
CA ASP A 208 -23.16 -32.36 3.39
C ASP A 208 -22.71 -33.78 3.79
N SER A 209 -23.36 -34.31 4.81
CA SER A 209 -23.21 -35.70 5.20
C SER A 209 -23.90 -36.51 4.10
N SER A 210 -23.10 -37.04 3.17
CA SER A 210 -23.56 -38.03 2.18
C SER A 210 -23.87 -39.36 2.85
#